data_AF-A0A6N7LK12-F1
#
_entry.id   AF-A0A6N7LK12-F1
#
_cell.length_a   1.000
_cell.length_b   1.000
_cell.length_c   1.000
_cell.angle_alpha   90.00
_cell.angle_beta   90.00
_cell.angle_gamma   90.00
#
_symmetry.space_group_name_H-M   'P 1'
#
loop_
_entity.id
_entity.type
_entity.pdbx_description
1 polymer ?
#
loop_
_entity_poly.entity_id
_entity_poly.type
_entity_poly.pdbx_seq_one_letter_code
_entity_poly.pdbx_strand_id
1 'polypeptide(L)'
;MRLRVSHTLRFVSLVMAILNPAPTQADEEQFALYFVAIGSSHYAEPDTPFTNGFPRIYGANKSARFVAKRLLSGGARYGVQLTSAAGRFISVRDIHGAIDDVLARMALDAPANPLFVFYFAGHGISEGVAWSQFLVPGDFLYDGNLADKEIERLAHSALTAGNLAERLNTVEGRYLAILDACYEGQEANFDRPVLTGSAIESLKQVASVLRFMNEFHQESPVLFSTTPGSVARTVADPTGSSPDHIAPLARRITLLLDATAEGSRSLSLSQFIAAMRATDLDPATKPVITLATPAGDWDRSFLVFSSPKGLIDERVGTAEQGVLCCQTRPLARPRERTVAGSVVVEAERGEYITEGKTIRFTGELTMAVPEPGTVELTFRYQGEDWELIFDAPDQDRLAEVLYDGAGRYPFSGPGQPGVSISVGSRGCNEVHGSFQIERLEETDGQISAFTAAFEQYCDDNTSPIKGKVRIPGG
;
A
#
# COMPACT_ATOMS: atom_id res chain seq x y z
N MET A 1 5.28 -66.78 -27.20
CA MET A 1 5.29 -65.44 -27.82
C MET A 1 4.43 -64.52 -26.93
N ARG A 2 5.06 -63.63 -26.15
CA ARG A 2 4.41 -62.82 -25.11
C ARG A 2 3.57 -61.70 -25.76
N LEU A 3 2.27 -61.65 -25.47
CA LEU A 3 1.41 -60.49 -25.75
C LEU A 3 1.26 -59.66 -24.48
N ARG A 4 1.74 -58.40 -24.54
CA ARG A 4 1.57 -57.38 -23.51
C ARG A 4 0.14 -56.84 -23.56
N VAL A 5 -0.56 -56.89 -22.42
CA VAL A 5 -1.79 -56.13 -22.19
C VAL A 5 -1.39 -54.75 -21.69
N SER A 6 -1.81 -53.71 -22.39
CA SER A 6 -1.65 -52.30 -21.99
C SER A 6 -2.84 -51.90 -21.12
N HIS A 7 -2.58 -51.50 -19.88
CA HIS A 7 -3.57 -50.85 -19.02
C HIS A 7 -3.38 -49.34 -19.12
N THR A 8 -4.36 -48.66 -19.71
CA THR A 8 -4.49 -47.20 -19.66
C THR A 8 -5.52 -46.88 -18.57
N LEU A 9 -5.05 -46.50 -17.38
CA LEU A 9 -5.90 -45.89 -16.36
C LEU A 9 -6.22 -44.46 -16.78
N ARG A 10 -7.47 -44.17 -17.14
CA ARG A 10 -7.98 -42.79 -17.21
C ARG A 10 -8.33 -42.35 -15.79
N PHE A 11 -7.53 -41.46 -15.22
CA PHE A 11 -7.92 -40.66 -14.07
C PHE A 11 -9.01 -39.67 -14.51
N VAL A 12 -10.24 -39.87 -14.06
CA VAL A 12 -11.28 -38.85 -14.11
C VAL A 12 -11.15 -38.05 -12.81
N SER A 13 -10.52 -36.87 -12.87
CA SER A 13 -10.56 -35.91 -11.76
C SER A 13 -11.97 -35.34 -11.66
N LEU A 14 -12.72 -35.79 -10.65
CA LEU A 14 -13.98 -35.18 -10.25
C LEU A 14 -13.65 -33.90 -9.47
N VAL A 15 -13.63 -32.75 -10.15
CA VAL A 15 -13.61 -31.44 -9.48
C VAL A 15 -15.01 -31.23 -8.91
N MET A 16 -15.16 -31.47 -7.60
CA MET A 16 -16.33 -30.99 -6.86
C MET A 16 -16.22 -29.47 -6.78
N ALA A 17 -16.95 -28.75 -7.63
CA ALA A 17 -17.22 -27.35 -7.41
C ALA A 17 -18.02 -27.24 -6.11
N ILE A 18 -17.43 -26.68 -5.06
CA ILE A 18 -18.15 -26.27 -3.86
C ILE A 18 -19.05 -25.12 -4.31
N LEU A 19 -20.31 -25.42 -4.64
CA LEU A 19 -21.33 -24.40 -4.84
C LEU A 19 -21.55 -23.74 -3.48
N ASN A 20 -21.07 -22.51 -3.32
CA ASN A 20 -21.47 -21.67 -2.20
C ASN A 20 -23.00 -21.54 -2.25
N PRO A 21 -23.70 -21.71 -1.12
CA PRO A 21 -25.13 -21.49 -1.08
C PRO A 21 -25.45 -20.06 -1.54
N ALA A 22 -26.57 -19.90 -2.24
CA ALA A 22 -27.04 -18.57 -2.64
C ALA A 22 -27.19 -17.67 -1.39
N PRO A 23 -26.80 -16.38 -1.47
CA PRO A 23 -26.88 -15.46 -0.34
C PRO A 23 -28.32 -15.40 0.20
N THR A 24 -28.46 -15.38 1.51
CA THR A 24 -29.78 -15.23 2.15
C THR A 24 -30.25 -13.77 2.06
N GLN A 25 -31.55 -13.51 2.22
CA GLN A 25 -32.08 -12.15 2.27
C GLN A 25 -31.40 -11.29 3.37
N ALA A 26 -30.94 -11.92 4.46
CA ALA A 26 -30.15 -11.24 5.49
C ALA A 26 -28.73 -10.88 5.02
N ASP A 27 -28.10 -11.71 4.17
CA ASP A 27 -26.79 -11.42 3.55
C ASP A 27 -26.89 -10.28 2.52
N GLU A 28 -28.08 -10.07 1.95
CA GLU A 28 -28.40 -8.97 1.05
C GLU A 28 -28.75 -7.65 1.77
N GLU A 29 -28.84 -7.61 3.10
CA GLU A 29 -29.19 -6.39 3.84
C GLU A 29 -28.06 -5.91 4.79
N GLN A 30 -26.99 -6.70 4.93
CA GLN A 30 -25.85 -6.42 5.82
C GLN A 30 -24.51 -6.42 5.07
N PHE A 31 -23.61 -5.52 5.46
CA PHE A 31 -22.22 -5.60 5.01
C PHE A 31 -21.47 -6.76 5.66
N ALA A 32 -20.75 -7.53 4.85
CA ALA A 32 -19.74 -8.47 5.33
C ALA A 32 -18.49 -7.66 5.71
N LEU A 33 -18.37 -7.35 7.00
CA LEU A 33 -17.36 -6.46 7.52
C LEU A 33 -16.01 -7.16 7.76
N TYR A 34 -14.96 -6.53 7.26
CA TYR A 34 -13.56 -6.86 7.51
C TYR A 34 -12.80 -5.61 7.92
N PHE A 35 -11.72 -5.71 8.69
CA PHE A 35 -11.02 -4.51 9.14
C PHE A 35 -9.52 -4.67 9.35
N VAL A 36 -8.82 -3.54 9.23
CA VAL A 36 -7.48 -3.32 9.78
C VAL A 36 -7.58 -2.17 10.79
N ALA A 37 -7.17 -2.40 12.03
CA ALA A 37 -7.16 -1.41 13.09
C ALA A 37 -5.75 -1.22 13.65
N ILE A 38 -5.17 -0.05 13.41
CA ILE A 38 -3.77 0.25 13.66
C ILE A 38 -3.64 1.29 14.76
N GLY A 39 -2.80 1.00 15.76
CA GLY A 39 -2.43 1.95 16.80
C GLY A 39 -0.92 2.03 16.89
N SER A 40 -0.35 3.20 16.60
CA SER A 40 1.09 3.43 16.74
C SER A 40 1.34 4.31 17.96
N SER A 41 1.56 3.68 19.12
CA SER A 41 1.92 4.37 20.37
C SER A 41 3.41 4.66 20.50
N HIS A 42 4.25 3.69 20.15
CA HIS A 42 5.70 3.77 20.23
C HIS A 42 6.30 4.15 18.88
N TYR A 43 7.28 5.06 18.93
CA TYR A 43 8.03 5.54 17.78
C TYR A 43 9.53 5.39 18.04
N ALA A 44 10.30 5.19 16.97
CA ALA A 44 11.74 5.16 17.02
C ALA A 44 12.29 6.49 17.53
N GLU A 45 13.26 6.41 18.43
CA GLU A 45 14.00 7.58 18.90
C GLU A 45 15.15 7.87 17.94
N PRO A 46 15.43 9.15 17.63
CA PRO A 46 16.58 9.51 16.82
C PRO A 46 17.89 9.12 17.49
N ASP A 47 18.80 8.54 16.71
CA ASP A 47 20.12 8.07 17.13
C ASP A 47 21.22 9.13 16.95
N THR A 48 20.94 10.19 16.18
CA THR A 48 21.86 11.31 15.95
C THR A 48 21.22 12.68 16.26
N PRO A 49 22.02 13.73 16.52
CA PRO A 49 21.51 15.09 16.74
C PRO A 49 20.83 15.75 15.52
N PHE A 50 21.01 15.18 14.32
CA PHE A 50 20.50 15.75 13.06
C PHE A 50 19.23 15.06 12.56
N THR A 51 18.85 13.97 13.22
CA THR A 51 17.63 13.22 12.95
C THR A 51 16.57 13.56 13.99
N ASN A 52 15.33 13.61 13.55
CA ASN A 52 14.15 13.84 14.36
C ASN A 52 13.28 12.58 14.31
N GLY A 53 12.55 12.35 15.38
CA GLY A 53 11.51 11.33 15.46
C GLY A 53 10.22 11.94 16.01
N PHE A 54 9.19 11.11 16.09
CA PHE A 54 7.90 11.54 16.62
C PHE A 54 7.73 11.13 18.09
N PRO A 55 7.07 11.95 18.92
CA PRO A 55 6.88 11.62 20.33
C PRO A 55 5.90 10.47 20.51
N ARG A 56 6.01 9.75 21.63
CA ARG A 56 5.08 8.67 21.99
C ARG A 56 3.63 9.17 22.09
N ILE A 57 2.66 8.42 21.54
CA ILE A 57 1.22 8.62 21.74
C ILE A 57 0.66 7.48 22.60
N TYR A 58 0.59 7.69 23.92
CA TYR A 58 0.25 6.64 24.88
C TYR A 58 -1.07 5.89 24.58
N GLY A 59 -2.12 6.59 24.14
CA GLY A 59 -3.42 5.96 23.88
C GLY A 59 -3.65 5.46 22.46
N ALA A 60 -2.71 5.56 21.52
CA ALA A 60 -2.94 5.11 20.13
C ALA A 60 -3.23 3.59 20.05
N ASN A 61 -2.41 2.75 20.69
CA ASN A 61 -2.66 1.31 20.80
C ASN A 61 -4.02 1.00 21.45
N LYS A 62 -4.39 1.75 22.48
CA LYS A 62 -5.68 1.58 23.18
C LYS A 62 -6.85 1.96 22.27
N SER A 63 -6.70 3.01 21.47
CA SER A 63 -7.67 3.47 20.48
C SER A 63 -7.95 2.38 19.45
N ALA A 64 -6.90 1.78 18.88
CA ALA A 64 -7.02 0.67 17.94
C ALA A 64 -7.75 -0.54 18.54
N ARG A 65 -7.39 -0.93 19.77
CA ARG A 65 -8.06 -2.02 20.51
C ARG A 65 -9.53 -1.73 20.77
N PHE A 66 -9.87 -0.48 21.09
CA PHE A 66 -11.24 -0.06 21.34
C PHE A 66 -12.09 -0.17 20.08
N VAL A 67 -11.58 0.30 18.94
CA VAL A 67 -12.26 0.19 17.65
C VAL A 67 -12.38 -1.26 17.22
N ALA A 68 -11.28 -2.02 17.20
CA ALA A 68 -11.26 -3.42 16.78
C ALA A 68 -12.24 -4.29 17.58
N LYS A 69 -12.25 -4.16 18.91
CA LYS A 69 -13.18 -4.89 19.79
C LYS A 69 -14.65 -4.64 19.44
N ARG A 70 -14.99 -3.40 19.06
CA ARG A 70 -16.38 -3.00 18.77
C ARG A 70 -16.80 -3.41 17.36
N LEU A 71 -15.91 -3.31 16.37
CA LEU A 71 -16.13 -3.88 15.04
C LEU A 71 -16.36 -5.41 15.13
N LEU A 72 -15.52 -6.11 15.89
CA LEU A 72 -15.67 -7.56 16.11
C LEU A 72 -16.98 -7.90 16.84
N SER A 73 -17.34 -7.13 17.86
CA SER A 73 -18.59 -7.33 18.62
C SER A 73 -19.84 -6.99 17.80
N GLY A 74 -19.70 -6.11 16.81
CA GLY A 74 -20.75 -5.76 15.85
C GLY A 74 -20.79 -6.66 14.61
N GLY A 75 -20.10 -7.79 14.61
CA GLY A 75 -20.24 -8.83 13.58
C GLY A 75 -19.20 -8.80 12.46
N ALA A 76 -18.05 -8.13 12.64
CA ALA A 76 -16.93 -8.30 11.70
C ALA A 76 -16.53 -9.78 11.59
N ARG A 77 -16.28 -10.25 10.36
CA ARG A 77 -15.93 -11.65 10.04
C ARG A 77 -14.46 -11.95 10.31
N TYR A 78 -13.59 -11.01 9.95
CA TYR A 78 -12.15 -11.09 10.19
C TYR A 78 -11.55 -9.69 10.31
N GLY A 79 -10.48 -9.53 11.08
CA GLY A 79 -9.67 -8.33 11.01
C GLY A 79 -8.31 -8.47 11.66
N VAL A 80 -7.42 -7.53 11.32
CA VAL A 80 -6.08 -7.42 11.89
C VAL A 80 -6.04 -6.24 12.84
N GLN A 81 -5.59 -6.47 14.07
CA GLN A 81 -5.27 -5.42 15.04
C GLN A 81 -3.76 -5.29 15.15
N LEU A 82 -3.20 -4.22 14.59
CA LEU A 82 -1.77 -3.98 14.57
C LEU A 82 -1.40 -2.89 15.58
N THR A 83 -0.55 -3.21 16.55
CA THR A 83 -0.09 -2.25 17.58
C THR A 83 1.44 -2.15 17.65
N SER A 84 1.99 -1.02 18.08
CA SER A 84 3.43 -0.94 18.38
C SER A 84 3.72 -1.28 19.85
N ALA A 85 4.96 -1.57 20.18
CA ALA A 85 5.43 -1.81 21.54
C ALA A 85 6.82 -1.20 21.74
N ALA A 86 7.33 -1.21 22.98
CA ALA A 86 8.68 -0.74 23.27
C ALA A 86 9.70 -1.57 22.47
N GLY A 87 10.52 -0.91 21.65
CA GLY A 87 11.50 -1.55 20.76
C GLY A 87 10.90 -2.31 19.58
N ARG A 88 9.58 -2.17 19.33
CA ARG A 88 8.86 -2.86 18.25
C ARG A 88 7.88 -1.88 17.60
N PHE A 89 8.36 -1.18 16.58
CA PHE A 89 7.64 -0.13 15.88
C PHE A 89 6.84 -0.70 14.71
N ILE A 90 5.77 -0.01 14.32
CA ILE A 90 5.02 -0.34 13.11
C ILE A 90 5.73 0.29 11.93
N SER A 91 6.12 -0.49 10.94
CA SER A 91 6.64 0.00 9.65
C SER A 91 5.52 0.19 8.62
N VAL A 92 5.80 0.91 7.52
CA VAL A 92 4.86 0.97 6.38
C VAL A 92 4.60 -0.42 5.79
N ARG A 93 5.60 -1.31 5.83
CA ARG A 93 5.48 -2.72 5.41
C ARG A 93 4.49 -3.49 6.29
N ASP A 94 4.52 -3.29 7.61
CA ASP A 94 3.56 -3.91 8.52
C ASP A 94 2.12 -3.48 8.20
N ILE A 95 1.92 -2.21 7.85
CA ILE A 95 0.62 -1.66 7.48
C ILE A 95 0.13 -2.30 6.18
N HIS A 96 0.97 -2.33 5.13
CA HIS A 96 0.62 -2.95 3.86
C HIS A 96 0.32 -4.44 4.01
N GLY A 97 1.16 -5.19 4.71
CA GLY A 97 0.93 -6.62 4.96
C GLY A 97 -0.37 -6.90 5.73
N ALA A 98 -0.75 -6.03 6.68
CA ALA A 98 -2.05 -6.15 7.35
C ALA A 98 -3.24 -5.91 6.41
N ILE A 99 -3.12 -4.96 5.48
CA ILE A 99 -4.13 -4.72 4.44
C ILE A 99 -4.22 -5.93 3.51
N ASP A 100 -3.08 -6.44 3.03
CA ASP A 100 -3.01 -7.59 2.12
C ASP A 100 -3.68 -8.83 2.70
N ASP A 101 -3.38 -9.17 3.95
CA ASP A 101 -3.95 -10.37 4.57
C ASP A 101 -5.47 -10.28 4.72
N VAL A 102 -6.00 -9.10 5.02
CA VAL A 102 -7.44 -8.88 5.12
C VAL A 102 -8.10 -8.91 3.74
N LEU A 103 -7.50 -8.27 2.73
CA LEU A 103 -8.01 -8.31 1.36
C LEU A 103 -7.97 -9.72 0.76
N ALA A 104 -6.89 -10.47 1.00
CA ALA A 104 -6.78 -11.87 0.62
C ALA A 104 -7.86 -12.72 1.31
N ARG A 105 -8.12 -12.47 2.59
CA ARG A 105 -9.20 -13.14 3.32
C ARG A 105 -10.58 -12.79 2.76
N MET A 106 -10.83 -11.53 2.43
CA MET A 106 -12.07 -11.09 1.79
C MET A 106 -12.31 -11.77 0.45
N ALA A 107 -11.28 -11.85 -0.39
CA ALA A 107 -11.35 -12.52 -1.68
C ALA A 107 -11.65 -14.02 -1.52
N LEU A 108 -11.05 -14.68 -0.53
CA LEU A 108 -11.32 -16.09 -0.21
C LEU A 108 -12.74 -16.32 0.29
N ASP A 109 -13.26 -15.43 1.14
CA ASP A 109 -14.62 -15.54 1.68
C ASP A 109 -15.70 -15.16 0.65
N ALA A 110 -15.34 -14.41 -0.40
CA ALA A 110 -16.19 -13.96 -1.51
C ALA A 110 -17.62 -13.53 -1.09
N PRO A 111 -17.76 -12.57 -0.15
CA PRO A 111 -19.07 -12.17 0.35
C PRO A 111 -19.87 -11.38 -0.71
N ALA A 112 -21.20 -11.40 -0.59
CA ALA A 112 -22.07 -10.64 -1.49
C ALA A 112 -21.90 -9.11 -1.37
N ASN A 113 -21.67 -8.61 -0.15
CA ASN A 113 -21.56 -7.17 0.13
C ASN A 113 -20.32 -6.88 1.01
N PRO A 114 -19.09 -6.99 0.47
CA PRO A 114 -17.87 -6.74 1.23
C PRO A 114 -17.76 -5.27 1.68
N LEU A 115 -17.39 -5.07 2.94
CA LEU A 115 -16.98 -3.77 3.46
C LEU A 115 -15.64 -3.88 4.20
N PHE A 116 -14.63 -3.16 3.71
CA PHE A 116 -13.33 -3.03 4.36
C PHE A 116 -13.27 -1.76 5.24
N VAL A 117 -12.97 -1.90 6.52
CA VAL A 117 -12.73 -0.76 7.42
C VAL A 117 -11.24 -0.62 7.71
N PHE A 118 -10.66 0.53 7.35
CA PHE A 118 -9.32 0.91 7.75
C PHE A 118 -9.41 1.91 8.91
N TYR A 119 -8.79 1.61 10.05
CA TYR A 119 -8.65 2.54 11.17
C TYR A 119 -7.19 2.74 11.50
N PHE A 120 -6.75 4.00 11.61
CA PHE A 120 -5.40 4.34 12.05
C PHE A 120 -5.41 5.40 13.14
N ALA A 121 -4.72 5.12 14.25
CA ALA A 121 -4.40 6.08 15.30
C ALA A 121 -2.88 6.22 15.42
N GLY A 122 -2.37 7.43 15.21
CA GLY A 122 -0.94 7.71 15.24
C GLY A 122 -0.64 9.15 14.87
N HIS A 123 0.63 9.42 14.58
CA HIS A 123 1.03 10.70 14.01
C HIS A 123 0.60 10.80 12.56
N GLY A 124 0.33 12.03 12.15
CA GLY A 124 0.00 12.35 10.78
C GLY A 124 0.69 13.64 10.39
N ILE A 125 1.14 13.71 9.14
CA ILE A 125 1.69 14.92 8.54
C ILE A 125 0.91 15.21 7.28
N SER A 126 0.99 16.44 6.78
CA SER A 126 0.48 16.75 5.46
C SER A 126 1.29 17.83 4.79
N GLU A 127 1.13 17.93 3.47
CA GLU A 127 1.73 18.98 2.67
C GLU A 127 0.70 20.06 2.27
N GLY A 128 1.19 21.25 1.94
CA GLY A 128 0.37 22.46 1.80
C GLY A 128 -0.21 22.73 0.41
N VAL A 129 0.29 22.04 -0.62
CA VAL A 129 -0.10 22.24 -2.02
C VAL A 129 -1.37 21.45 -2.31
N ALA A 130 -1.32 20.13 -2.19
CA ALA A 130 -2.41 19.23 -2.52
C ALA A 130 -3.22 18.77 -1.29
N TRP A 131 -2.81 19.14 -0.07
CA TRP A 131 -3.36 18.61 1.18
C TRP A 131 -3.27 17.08 1.26
N SER A 132 -2.20 16.47 0.79
CA SER A 132 -2.03 15.01 0.96
C SER A 132 -1.77 14.70 2.44
N GLN A 133 -2.61 13.87 3.07
CA GLN A 133 -2.37 13.37 4.43
C GLN A 133 -1.50 12.11 4.40
N PHE A 134 -0.46 12.07 5.22
CA PHE A 134 0.42 10.94 5.42
C PHE A 134 0.26 10.42 6.86
N LEU A 135 0.00 9.12 6.98
CA LEU A 135 -0.05 8.39 8.24
C LEU A 135 1.37 7.91 8.57
N VAL A 136 1.93 8.42 9.66
CA VAL A 136 3.34 8.24 9.99
C VAL A 136 3.56 6.90 10.69
N PRO A 137 4.36 5.97 10.13
CA PRO A 137 4.69 4.73 10.80
C PRO A 137 5.61 4.97 12.01
N GLY A 138 5.63 4.01 12.93
CA GLY A 138 6.40 4.07 14.18
C GLY A 138 7.92 4.12 13.97
N ASP A 139 8.44 3.55 12.89
CA ASP A 139 9.87 3.56 12.55
C ASP A 139 10.31 4.82 11.81
N PHE A 140 9.40 5.75 11.49
CA PHE A 140 9.72 6.93 10.71
C PHE A 140 10.63 7.92 11.47
N LEU A 141 11.80 8.20 10.90
CA LEU A 141 12.69 9.29 11.28
C LEU A 141 12.82 10.29 10.13
N TYR A 142 13.21 11.54 10.40
CA TYR A 142 13.48 12.54 9.35
C TYR A 142 14.55 13.53 9.76
N ASP A 143 15.31 14.05 8.80
CA ASP A 143 16.27 15.14 8.98
C ASP A 143 15.72 16.45 8.42
N GLY A 144 16.19 17.58 8.96
CA GLY A 144 15.74 18.91 8.53
C GLY A 144 14.24 19.14 8.75
N ASN A 145 13.59 19.83 7.82
CA ASN A 145 12.16 20.15 7.89
C ASN A 145 11.35 19.22 6.98
N LEU A 146 10.24 18.68 7.49
CA LEU A 146 9.32 17.84 6.74
C LEU A 146 8.69 18.56 5.55
N ALA A 147 8.47 19.88 5.67
CA ALA A 147 7.93 20.69 4.58
C ALA A 147 8.86 20.80 3.36
N ASP A 148 10.15 20.51 3.53
CA ASP A 148 11.15 20.56 2.46
C ASP A 148 11.33 19.19 1.77
N LYS A 149 10.65 18.14 2.23
CA LYS A 149 10.80 16.78 1.68
C LYS A 149 10.00 16.61 0.39
N GLU A 150 10.56 15.82 -0.53
CA GLU A 150 9.86 15.41 -1.74
C GLU A 150 8.64 14.55 -1.38
N ILE A 151 7.47 14.94 -1.88
CA ILE A 151 6.17 14.31 -1.61
C ILE A 151 6.21 12.82 -1.95
N GLU A 152 6.80 12.46 -3.10
CA GLU A 152 6.94 11.07 -3.52
C GLU A 152 7.73 10.26 -2.49
N ARG A 153 8.85 10.77 -2.00
CA ARG A 153 9.66 10.06 -0.99
C ARG A 153 8.95 9.93 0.35
N LEU A 154 8.18 10.95 0.75
CA LEU A 154 7.30 10.87 1.90
C LEU A 154 6.26 9.75 1.71
N ALA A 155 5.68 9.65 0.52
CA ALA A 155 4.68 8.62 0.18
C ALA A 155 5.26 7.20 0.13
N HIS A 156 6.57 7.04 -0.06
CA HIS A 156 7.25 5.73 0.05
C HIS A 156 7.52 5.34 1.50
N SER A 157 7.75 6.33 2.38
CA SER A 157 8.14 6.08 3.77
C SER A 157 6.95 6.17 4.76
N ALA A 158 5.80 6.62 4.29
CA ALA A 158 4.56 6.76 5.06
C ALA A 158 3.35 6.45 4.17
N LEU A 159 2.24 6.03 4.78
CA LEU A 159 1.04 5.70 4.01
C LEU A 159 0.22 6.96 3.74
N THR A 160 -0.01 7.31 2.47
CA THR A 160 -0.90 8.43 2.13
C THR A 160 -2.37 7.99 2.12
N ALA A 161 -3.28 8.91 2.47
CA ALA A 161 -4.72 8.66 2.34
C ALA A 161 -5.12 8.38 0.88
N GLY A 162 -4.47 9.04 -0.08
CA GLY A 162 -4.67 8.84 -1.51
C GLY A 162 -4.29 7.43 -1.99
N ASN A 163 -3.08 6.98 -1.65
CA ASN A 163 -2.59 5.64 -2.04
C ASN A 163 -3.42 4.54 -1.37
N LEU A 164 -3.86 4.75 -0.12
CA LEU A 164 -4.79 3.84 0.55
C LEU A 164 -6.12 3.75 -0.20
N ALA A 165 -6.71 4.90 -0.55
CA ALA A 165 -7.97 4.97 -1.28
C ALA A 165 -7.88 4.34 -2.66
N GLU A 166 -6.84 4.66 -3.43
CA GLU A 166 -6.55 4.07 -4.73
C GLU A 166 -6.46 2.55 -4.62
N ARG A 167 -5.65 2.04 -3.69
CA ARG A 167 -5.50 0.61 -3.46
C ARG A 167 -6.83 -0.06 -3.11
N LEU A 168 -7.61 0.50 -2.19
CA LEU A 168 -8.90 -0.08 -1.78
C LEU A 168 -9.98 0.01 -2.86
N ASN A 169 -9.89 0.98 -3.78
CA ASN A 169 -10.77 1.09 -4.95
C ASN A 169 -10.52 -0.02 -5.99
N THR A 170 -9.37 -0.69 -5.98
CA THR A 170 -9.08 -1.80 -6.91
C THR A 170 -9.78 -3.11 -6.54
N VAL A 171 -10.35 -3.20 -5.34
CA VAL A 171 -10.99 -4.41 -4.83
C VAL A 171 -12.51 -4.26 -4.92
N GLU A 172 -13.20 -5.34 -5.31
CA GLU A 172 -14.65 -5.36 -5.35
C GLU A 172 -15.24 -5.16 -3.95
N GLY A 173 -16.07 -4.13 -3.78
CA GLY A 173 -16.74 -3.81 -2.53
C GLY A 173 -16.68 -2.34 -2.15
N ARG A 174 -17.05 -2.05 -0.91
CA ARG A 174 -16.96 -0.73 -0.31
C ARG A 174 -15.82 -0.69 0.70
N TYR A 175 -15.27 0.50 0.94
CA TYR A 175 -14.42 0.72 2.09
C TYR A 175 -14.84 1.94 2.90
N LEU A 176 -14.43 1.95 4.17
CA LEU A 176 -14.52 3.07 5.10
C LEU A 176 -13.13 3.28 5.73
N ALA A 177 -12.48 4.40 5.41
CA ALA A 177 -11.20 4.77 5.99
C ALA A 177 -11.41 5.79 7.12
N ILE A 178 -10.82 5.54 8.28
CA ILE A 178 -10.95 6.35 9.49
C ILE A 178 -9.55 6.74 9.96
N LEU A 179 -9.20 7.99 9.72
CA LEU A 179 -7.86 8.54 9.87
C LEU A 179 -7.83 9.43 11.12
N ASP A 180 -7.43 8.85 12.25
CA ASP A 180 -7.38 9.47 13.57
C ASP A 180 -5.95 9.99 13.86
N ALA A 181 -5.50 10.89 12.98
CA ALA A 181 -4.15 11.43 12.94
C ALA A 181 -4.17 12.93 12.61
N CYS A 182 -3.04 13.60 12.87
CA CYS A 182 -2.87 15.01 12.51
C CYS A 182 -2.93 15.25 10.99
N TYR A 183 -3.20 16.50 10.62
CA TYR A 183 -3.34 16.96 9.23
C TYR A 183 -2.67 18.35 9.11
N GLU A 184 -1.42 18.47 9.53
CA GLU A 184 -0.78 19.73 9.98
C GLU A 184 -0.31 20.71 8.89
N GLY A 185 -0.17 20.28 7.64
CA GLY A 185 0.33 21.07 6.53
C GLY A 185 -0.49 22.33 6.28
N GLN A 186 0.13 23.49 6.48
CA GLN A 186 -0.46 24.78 6.17
C GLN A 186 -0.53 25.00 4.67
N GLU A 187 -1.56 25.72 4.22
CA GLU A 187 -1.74 26.05 2.81
C GLU A 187 -0.48 26.69 2.20
N ALA A 188 0.01 26.13 1.09
CA ALA A 188 1.20 26.62 0.43
C ALA A 188 0.96 28.01 -0.17
N ASN A 189 1.88 28.95 0.10
CA ASN A 189 1.88 30.24 -0.56
C ASN A 189 2.65 30.15 -1.90
N PHE A 190 1.94 30.41 -3.00
CA PHE A 190 2.50 30.37 -4.36
C PHE A 190 3.13 31.70 -4.82
N ASP A 191 3.04 32.75 -4.00
CA ASP A 191 3.61 34.06 -4.33
C ASP A 191 5.15 33.99 -4.33
N ARG A 192 5.74 33.96 -5.53
CA ARG A 192 7.20 33.94 -5.75
C ARG A 192 7.62 35.18 -6.53
N PRO A 193 8.78 35.81 -6.24
CA PRO A 193 9.24 37.04 -6.91
C PRO A 193 9.40 36.94 -8.43
N VAL A 194 9.44 35.72 -8.98
CA VAL A 194 9.75 35.42 -10.39
C VAL A 194 8.49 35.05 -11.19
N LEU A 195 7.37 34.73 -10.52
CA LEU A 195 6.14 34.30 -11.19
C LEU A 195 5.19 35.50 -11.42
N THR A 196 4.56 35.55 -12.59
CA THR A 196 3.54 36.54 -12.93
C THR A 196 2.13 36.06 -12.55
N GLY A 197 1.14 36.96 -12.55
CA GLY A 197 -0.23 36.67 -12.12
C GLY A 197 -0.89 35.46 -12.78
N SER A 198 -0.72 35.27 -14.09
CA SER A 198 -1.29 34.11 -14.82
C SER A 198 -0.64 32.77 -14.45
N ALA A 199 0.67 32.76 -14.18
CA ALA A 199 1.38 31.56 -13.73
C ALA A 199 0.97 31.18 -12.30
N ILE A 200 0.82 32.17 -11.41
CA ILE A 200 0.32 31.97 -10.05
C ILE A 200 -1.13 31.43 -10.08
N GLU A 201 -1.97 31.96 -10.96
CA GLU A 201 -3.35 31.49 -11.11
C GLU A 201 -3.40 30.03 -11.62
N SER A 202 -2.56 29.68 -12.59
CA SER A 202 -2.44 28.30 -13.08
C SER A 202 -2.01 27.33 -11.97
N LEU A 203 -1.02 27.72 -11.14
CA LEU A 203 -0.60 26.91 -9.99
C LEU A 203 -1.70 26.76 -8.94
N LYS A 204 -2.46 27.83 -8.65
CA LYS A 204 -3.62 27.78 -7.74
C LYS A 204 -4.71 26.86 -8.28
N GLN A 205 -4.96 26.87 -9.60
CA GLN A 205 -5.92 25.95 -10.22
C GLN A 205 -5.46 24.49 -10.09
N VAL A 206 -4.20 24.18 -10.40
CA VAL A 206 -3.66 22.82 -10.21
C VAL A 206 -3.76 22.38 -8.75
N ALA A 207 -3.35 23.24 -7.81
CA ALA A 207 -3.48 22.96 -6.38
C ALA A 207 -4.95 22.71 -5.98
N SER A 208 -5.90 23.49 -6.51
CA SER A 208 -7.33 23.28 -6.21
C SER A 208 -7.85 21.92 -6.70
N VAL A 209 -7.40 21.45 -7.86
CA VAL A 209 -7.76 20.13 -8.39
C VAL A 209 -7.19 19.04 -7.48
N LEU A 210 -5.92 19.14 -7.11
CA LEU A 210 -5.27 18.16 -6.24
C LEU A 210 -5.92 18.12 -4.84
N ARG A 211 -6.29 19.28 -4.29
CA ARG A 211 -7.03 19.37 -3.02
C ARG A 211 -8.39 18.72 -3.11
N PHE A 212 -9.15 18.98 -4.19
CA PHE A 212 -10.43 18.34 -4.42
C PHE A 212 -10.32 16.81 -4.47
N MET A 213 -9.24 16.28 -5.07
CA MET A 213 -8.96 14.84 -5.05
C MET A 213 -8.72 14.32 -3.62
N ASN A 214 -7.93 15.03 -2.82
CA ASN A 214 -7.62 14.67 -1.43
C ASN A 214 -8.75 14.98 -0.42
N GLU A 215 -9.86 15.55 -0.88
CA GLU A 215 -11.09 15.74 -0.11
C GLU A 215 -12.02 14.52 -0.16
N PHE A 216 -11.77 13.57 -1.09
CA PHE A 216 -12.49 12.31 -1.23
C PHE A 216 -14.01 12.48 -1.40
N HIS A 217 -14.43 13.25 -2.41
CA HIS A 217 -15.83 13.40 -2.85
C HIS A 217 -16.32 12.15 -3.60
N GLN A 218 -16.50 11.05 -2.87
CA GLN A 218 -16.81 9.73 -3.43
C GLN A 218 -17.72 8.91 -2.49
N GLU A 219 -18.22 7.78 -2.97
CA GLU A 219 -19.16 6.94 -2.21
C GLU A 219 -18.50 6.13 -1.09
N SER A 220 -17.22 5.79 -1.21
CA SER A 220 -16.45 5.10 -0.15
C SER A 220 -15.94 6.15 0.85
N PRO A 221 -16.41 6.16 2.11
CA PRO A 221 -16.13 7.28 2.99
C PRO A 221 -14.69 7.28 3.49
N VAL A 222 -14.09 8.48 3.49
CA VAL A 222 -12.86 8.79 4.22
C VAL A 222 -13.19 9.78 5.33
N LEU A 223 -12.87 9.43 6.56
CA LEU A 223 -13.19 10.14 7.78
C LEU A 223 -11.90 10.68 8.42
N PHE A 224 -11.80 12.00 8.60
CA PHE A 224 -10.65 12.66 9.20
C PHE A 224 -10.98 13.20 10.60
N SER A 225 -10.02 13.11 11.53
CA SER A 225 -10.15 13.68 12.88
C SER A 225 -10.08 15.20 12.92
N THR A 226 -9.54 15.83 11.87
CA THR A 226 -9.34 17.28 11.79
C THR A 226 -9.27 17.75 10.34
N THR A 227 -9.37 19.06 10.11
CA THR A 227 -9.23 19.67 8.78
C THR A 227 -7.75 19.82 8.38
N PRO A 228 -7.44 19.93 7.08
CA PRO A 228 -6.10 20.29 6.63
C PRO A 228 -5.56 21.56 7.34
N GLY A 229 -4.26 21.58 7.63
CA GLY A 229 -3.58 22.62 8.40
C GLY A 229 -3.83 22.58 9.92
N SER A 230 -4.31 21.48 10.48
CA SER A 230 -4.71 21.39 11.88
C SER A 230 -4.24 20.13 12.59
N VAL A 231 -4.30 20.17 13.93
CA VAL A 231 -3.86 19.09 14.82
C VAL A 231 -5.04 18.37 15.44
N ALA A 232 -4.93 17.05 15.57
CA ALA A 232 -5.85 16.23 16.35
C ALA A 232 -5.24 15.98 17.74
N ARG A 233 -5.94 16.39 18.80
CA ARG A 233 -5.48 16.18 20.19
C ARG A 233 -6.18 14.95 20.79
N THR A 234 -5.42 14.14 21.51
CA THR A 234 -5.96 13.01 22.27
C THR A 234 -6.87 13.51 23.40
N VAL A 235 -7.92 12.76 23.67
CA VAL A 235 -9.00 13.08 24.62
C VAL A 235 -9.10 12.00 25.69
N ALA A 236 -9.69 12.32 26.84
CA ALA A 236 -9.85 11.36 27.92
C ALA A 236 -10.58 10.08 27.44
N ASP A 237 -10.19 8.94 28.00
CA ASP A 237 -10.90 7.67 27.79
C ASP A 237 -12.35 7.78 28.33
N PRO A 238 -13.39 7.53 27.50
CA PRO A 238 -14.78 7.60 27.93
C PRO A 238 -15.16 6.57 28.99
N THR A 239 -14.42 5.48 29.12
CA THR A 239 -14.66 4.44 30.12
C THR A 239 -14.00 4.72 31.47
N GLY A 240 -13.06 5.67 31.53
CA GLY A 240 -12.24 5.94 32.72
C GLY A 240 -11.30 4.78 33.11
N SER A 241 -11.10 3.80 32.23
CA SER A 241 -10.35 2.57 32.53
C SER A 241 -8.82 2.76 32.59
N SER A 242 -8.28 3.81 31.99
CA SER A 242 -6.89 4.21 32.17
C SER A 242 -6.72 5.73 32.06
N PRO A 243 -5.65 6.29 32.64
CA PRO A 243 -5.35 7.72 32.55
C PRO A 243 -4.88 8.15 31.14
N ASP A 244 -4.58 7.20 30.26
CA ASP A 244 -4.13 7.50 28.91
C ASP A 244 -5.26 8.09 28.07
N HIS A 245 -5.01 9.26 27.50
CA HIS A 245 -5.90 9.86 26.53
C HIS A 245 -5.86 9.09 25.21
N ILE A 246 -7.03 8.82 24.62
CA ILE A 246 -7.22 8.10 23.37
C ILE A 246 -7.43 9.07 22.20
N ALA A 247 -7.37 8.56 20.98
CA ALA A 247 -7.59 9.35 19.78
C ALA A 247 -9.08 9.76 19.64
N PRO A 248 -9.37 10.98 19.15
CA PRO A 248 -10.70 11.57 19.20
C PRO A 248 -11.77 10.79 18.43
N LEU A 249 -11.45 10.25 17.24
CA LEU A 249 -12.45 9.45 16.51
C LEU A 249 -12.69 8.10 17.19
N ALA A 250 -11.67 7.47 17.78
CA ALA A 250 -11.85 6.27 18.59
C ALA A 250 -12.81 6.50 19.78
N ARG A 251 -12.74 7.66 20.44
CA ARG A 251 -13.68 8.02 21.50
C ARG A 251 -15.11 8.11 20.98
N ARG A 252 -15.33 8.80 19.87
CA ARG A 252 -16.66 8.94 19.25
C ARG A 252 -17.24 7.60 18.81
N ILE A 253 -16.43 6.77 18.16
CA ILE A 253 -16.78 5.39 17.78
C ILE A 253 -17.15 4.58 19.03
N THR A 254 -16.34 4.70 20.09
CA THR A 254 -16.59 3.98 21.35
C THR A 254 -17.95 4.35 21.94
N LEU A 255 -18.24 5.64 22.09
CA LEU A 255 -19.52 6.12 22.64
C LEU A 255 -20.71 5.69 21.79
N LEU A 256 -20.61 5.85 20.46
CA LEU A 256 -21.67 5.49 19.52
C LEU A 256 -21.95 3.99 19.54
N LEU A 257 -20.92 3.16 19.44
CA LEU A 257 -21.08 1.72 19.30
C LEU A 257 -21.47 1.05 20.62
N ASP A 258 -21.00 1.54 21.77
CA ASP A 258 -21.44 1.04 23.08
C ASP A 258 -22.93 1.35 23.32
N ALA A 259 -23.37 2.58 23.03
CA ALA A 259 -24.78 2.96 23.12
C ALA A 259 -25.67 2.15 22.14
N THR A 260 -25.17 1.89 20.93
CA THR A 260 -25.87 1.06 19.95
C THR A 260 -26.01 -0.39 20.44
N ALA A 261 -24.94 -0.97 20.99
CA ALA A 261 -24.95 -2.34 21.50
C ALA A 261 -25.94 -2.54 22.66
N GLU A 262 -26.09 -1.52 23.52
CA GLU A 262 -27.06 -1.53 24.62
C GLU A 262 -28.50 -1.26 24.16
N GLY A 263 -28.67 -0.45 23.10
CA GLY A 263 -29.95 0.01 22.57
C GLY A 263 -30.44 -0.78 21.35
N SER A 264 -30.32 -0.17 20.16
CA SER A 264 -30.89 -0.70 18.91
C SER A 264 -30.29 -2.03 18.45
N ARG A 265 -29.08 -2.36 18.92
CA ARG A 265 -28.26 -3.52 18.54
C ARG A 265 -27.88 -3.62 17.06
N SER A 266 -28.27 -2.65 16.25
CA SER A 266 -27.86 -2.53 14.86
C SER A 266 -27.64 -1.06 14.48
N LEU A 267 -26.75 -0.84 13.51
CA LEU A 267 -26.41 0.47 12.97
C LEU A 267 -26.15 0.37 11.46
N SER A 268 -26.81 1.19 10.65
CA SER A 268 -26.48 1.31 9.21
C SER A 268 -25.23 2.16 9.00
N LEU A 269 -24.62 2.09 7.80
CA LEU A 269 -23.49 2.95 7.46
C LEU A 269 -23.90 4.43 7.42
N SER A 270 -25.11 4.73 6.89
CA SER A 270 -25.69 6.07 6.88
C SER A 270 -25.86 6.64 8.29
N GLN A 271 -26.38 5.84 9.24
CA GLN A 271 -26.51 6.22 10.64
C GLN A 271 -25.16 6.42 11.33
N PHE A 272 -24.18 5.54 11.06
CA PHE A 272 -22.84 5.67 11.61
C PHE A 272 -22.18 7.00 11.19
N ILE A 273 -22.20 7.32 9.89
CA ILE A 273 -21.59 8.56 9.37
C ILE A 273 -22.33 9.78 9.91
N ALA A 274 -23.66 9.76 9.93
CA ALA A 274 -24.47 10.86 10.48
C ALA A 274 -24.15 11.11 11.95
N ALA A 275 -24.08 10.06 12.78
CA ALA A 275 -23.75 10.18 14.19
C ALA A 275 -22.31 10.67 14.40
N MET A 276 -21.34 10.16 13.63
CA MET A 276 -19.96 10.62 13.71
C MET A 276 -19.80 12.11 13.35
N ARG A 277 -20.68 12.67 12.51
CA ARG A 277 -20.76 14.11 12.16
C ARG A 277 -21.59 14.95 13.14
N ALA A 278 -22.31 14.32 14.07
CA ALA A 278 -23.21 15.02 14.98
C ALA A 278 -22.42 15.77 16.06
N THR A 279 -22.72 17.05 16.28
CA THR A 279 -22.03 17.89 17.27
C THR A 279 -22.32 17.51 18.72
N ASP A 280 -23.44 16.82 18.95
CA ASP A 280 -23.95 16.43 20.27
C ASP A 280 -23.56 15.00 20.68
N LEU A 281 -22.97 14.19 19.79
CA LEU A 281 -22.52 12.83 20.12
C LEU A 281 -21.50 12.80 21.26
N ASP A 282 -20.54 13.73 21.26
CA ASP A 282 -19.50 13.80 22.29
C ASP A 282 -18.98 15.24 22.41
N PRO A 283 -19.22 15.92 23.54
CA PRO A 283 -18.79 17.30 23.74
C PRO A 283 -17.27 17.42 23.92
N ALA A 284 -16.55 16.32 24.16
CA ALA A 284 -15.10 16.31 24.32
C ALA A 284 -14.33 16.26 22.99
N THR A 285 -15.02 16.04 21.86
CA THR A 285 -14.40 15.88 20.54
C THR A 285 -15.10 16.75 19.49
N LYS A 286 -14.36 17.10 18.44
CA LYS A 286 -14.96 17.70 17.26
C LYS A 286 -15.69 16.63 16.43
N PRO A 287 -16.74 17.00 15.68
CA PRO A 287 -17.29 16.14 14.64
C PRO A 287 -16.25 15.66 13.65
N VAL A 288 -16.48 14.48 13.09
CA VAL A 288 -15.64 13.96 12.00
C VAL A 288 -15.75 14.83 10.75
N ILE A 289 -14.64 14.97 10.02
CA ILE A 289 -14.61 15.65 8.73
C ILE A 289 -14.68 14.62 7.62
N THR A 290 -15.62 14.77 6.69
CA THR A 290 -15.76 13.94 5.50
C THR A 290 -16.61 14.66 4.46
N LEU A 291 -16.26 14.49 3.18
CA LEU A 291 -17.02 14.97 2.03
C LEU A 291 -17.54 13.82 1.17
N ALA A 292 -17.58 12.61 1.75
CA ALA A 292 -18.14 11.44 1.10
C ALA A 292 -19.61 11.64 0.73
N THR A 293 -19.97 11.18 -0.46
CA THR A 293 -21.32 11.29 -1.02
C THR A 293 -22.14 10.05 -0.64
N PRO A 294 -23.35 10.20 -0.09
CA PRO A 294 -24.22 9.06 0.22
C PRO A 294 -24.49 8.19 -1.00
N ALA A 295 -24.47 6.87 -0.82
CA ALA A 295 -24.83 5.88 -1.83
C ALA A 295 -26.00 5.00 -1.36
N GLY A 296 -26.73 4.38 -2.30
CA GLY A 296 -27.95 3.63 -2.00
C GLY A 296 -27.75 2.42 -1.07
N ASP A 297 -26.54 1.90 -1.00
CA ASP A 297 -26.17 0.78 -0.12
C ASP A 297 -25.72 1.22 1.29
N TRP A 298 -25.64 2.52 1.58
CA TRP A 298 -25.30 3.00 2.94
C TRP A 298 -26.40 2.68 3.97
N ASP A 299 -27.63 2.39 3.52
CA ASP A 299 -28.72 1.99 4.41
C ASP A 299 -28.62 0.52 4.85
N ARG A 300 -27.69 -0.26 4.26
CA ARG A 300 -27.36 -1.60 4.73
C ARG A 300 -26.81 -1.55 6.15
N SER A 301 -27.04 -2.63 6.90
CA SER A 301 -26.50 -2.77 8.25
C SER A 301 -24.98 -2.82 8.21
N PHE A 302 -24.33 -1.86 8.86
CA PHE A 302 -22.89 -1.80 9.05
C PHE A 302 -22.44 -2.71 10.21
N LEU A 303 -23.15 -2.64 11.34
CA LEU A 303 -22.88 -3.45 12.53
C LEU A 303 -24.17 -4.03 13.11
N VAL A 304 -24.10 -5.29 13.58
CA VAL A 304 -25.19 -6.03 14.23
C VAL A 304 -24.64 -6.81 15.43
N PHE A 305 -24.99 -6.37 16.64
CA PHE A 305 -24.42 -6.82 17.93
C PHE A 305 -24.98 -8.15 18.47
N SER A 306 -25.57 -8.97 17.60
CA SER A 306 -26.10 -10.31 17.93
C SER A 306 -25.44 -11.43 17.11
N SER A 307 -24.45 -11.11 16.29
CA SER A 307 -23.80 -12.04 15.37
C SER A 307 -22.70 -12.87 16.06
N PRO A 308 -22.38 -14.08 15.59
CA PRO A 308 -21.17 -14.79 16.03
C PRO A 308 -19.95 -13.90 15.83
N LYS A 309 -19.04 -13.86 16.81
CA LYS A 309 -17.81 -13.07 16.68
C LYS A 309 -16.93 -13.72 15.61
N GLY A 310 -16.48 -12.92 14.66
CA GLY A 310 -15.43 -13.32 13.74
C GLY A 310 -14.07 -13.50 14.43
N LEU A 311 -13.03 -13.61 13.63
CA LEU A 311 -11.66 -13.77 14.11
C LEU A 311 -10.93 -12.43 14.11
N ILE A 312 -10.04 -12.25 15.07
CA ILE A 312 -9.10 -11.12 15.12
C ILE A 312 -7.68 -11.66 15.19
N ASP A 313 -6.83 -11.18 14.31
CA ASP A 313 -5.39 -11.45 14.33
C ASP A 313 -4.67 -10.27 14.99
N GLU A 314 -4.11 -10.51 16.18
CA GLU A 314 -3.43 -9.49 16.95
C GLU A 314 -1.93 -9.49 16.66
N ARG A 315 -1.44 -8.37 16.12
CA ARG A 315 -0.05 -8.21 15.68
C ARG A 315 0.65 -7.10 16.42
N VAL A 316 1.96 -7.25 16.55
CA VAL A 316 2.87 -6.22 17.00
C VAL A 316 3.80 -5.84 15.84
N GLY A 317 4.06 -4.55 15.68
CA GLY A 317 4.98 -4.04 14.66
C GLY A 317 6.33 -4.77 14.65
N THR A 318 6.91 -4.88 13.46
CA THR A 318 8.11 -5.71 13.25
C THR A 318 9.42 -4.94 13.27
N ALA A 319 9.38 -3.63 13.06
CA ALA A 319 10.58 -2.79 13.01
C ALA A 319 11.20 -2.64 14.41
N GLU A 320 12.52 -2.83 14.49
CA GLU A 320 13.28 -2.68 15.74
C GLU A 320 14.14 -1.42 15.76
N GLN A 321 14.24 -0.74 14.62
CA GLN A 321 15.08 0.44 14.42
C GLN A 321 14.29 1.51 13.66
N GLY A 322 14.68 2.77 13.83
CA GLY A 322 14.16 3.86 13.02
C GLY A 322 14.78 3.86 11.63
N VAL A 323 13.99 4.23 10.64
CA VAL A 323 14.38 4.39 9.24
C VAL A 323 14.29 5.87 8.90
N LEU A 324 15.40 6.46 8.46
CA LEU A 324 15.39 7.83 8.01
C LEU A 324 14.60 7.93 6.70
N CYS A 325 13.43 8.55 6.76
CA CYS A 325 12.63 8.87 5.60
C CYS A 325 13.43 9.69 4.63
N CYS A 326 13.04 9.57 3.37
CA CYS A 326 13.26 10.64 2.42
C CYS A 326 14.74 10.92 2.23
N GLN A 327 15.61 9.97 2.65
CA GLN A 327 17.00 10.04 2.31
C GLN A 327 17.00 10.18 0.79
N THR A 328 17.64 11.23 0.33
CA THR A 328 18.46 11.06 -0.84
C THR A 328 19.37 9.90 -0.46
N ARG A 329 18.96 8.69 -0.85
CA ARG A 329 19.95 7.91 -1.55
C ARG A 329 20.46 8.92 -2.57
N PRO A 330 21.72 9.39 -2.50
CA PRO A 330 22.33 9.74 -3.77
C PRO A 330 21.97 8.56 -4.70
N LEU A 331 21.92 8.79 -6.00
CA LEU A 331 22.40 7.71 -6.83
C LEU A 331 23.84 7.45 -6.36
N ALA A 332 24.02 6.72 -5.24
CA ALA A 332 25.18 5.95 -4.96
C ALA A 332 25.18 5.10 -6.19
N ARG A 333 26.07 5.43 -7.13
CA ARG A 333 26.22 4.66 -8.36
C ARG A 333 26.14 3.21 -7.91
N PRO A 334 25.05 2.50 -8.25
CA PRO A 334 24.69 1.27 -7.59
C PRO A 334 25.87 0.34 -7.73
N ARG A 335 26.66 0.09 -6.65
CA ARG A 335 28.07 -0.37 -6.72
C ARG A 335 28.32 -1.16 -8.00
N GLU A 336 28.71 -0.42 -9.05
CA GLU A 336 28.68 -0.98 -10.39
C GLU A 336 29.86 -1.93 -10.47
N ARG A 337 29.57 -3.16 -10.88
CA ARG A 337 30.61 -4.15 -11.08
C ARG A 337 30.50 -4.72 -12.45
N THR A 338 31.65 -4.86 -13.09
CA THR A 338 31.76 -5.55 -14.34
C THR A 338 31.73 -7.06 -14.08
N VAL A 339 30.84 -7.76 -14.77
CA VAL A 339 30.67 -9.22 -14.69
C VAL A 339 30.63 -9.80 -16.09
N ALA A 340 31.32 -10.93 -16.28
CA ALA A 340 31.20 -11.68 -17.53
C ALA A 340 29.82 -12.34 -17.59
N GLY A 341 29.17 -12.29 -18.75
CA GLY A 341 27.88 -12.92 -18.95
C GLY A 341 27.45 -12.96 -20.42
N SER A 342 26.22 -13.41 -20.63
CA SER A 342 25.62 -13.51 -21.96
C SER A 342 24.17 -13.05 -21.94
N VAL A 343 23.74 -12.37 -22.99
CA VAL A 343 22.35 -11.95 -23.21
C VAL A 343 21.89 -12.44 -24.57
N VAL A 344 20.74 -13.08 -24.62
CA VAL A 344 20.05 -13.42 -25.86
C VAL A 344 18.69 -12.73 -25.84
N VAL A 345 18.38 -12.05 -26.94
CA VAL A 345 17.10 -11.37 -27.15
C VAL A 345 16.54 -11.79 -28.49
N GLU A 346 15.27 -12.16 -28.51
CA GLU A 346 14.52 -12.58 -29.68
C GLU A 346 13.20 -11.82 -29.73
N ALA A 347 12.78 -11.43 -30.92
CA ALA A 347 11.61 -10.61 -31.14
C ALA A 347 11.05 -10.89 -32.54
N GLU A 348 9.74 -10.74 -32.70
CA GLU A 348 9.08 -10.85 -34.00
C GLU A 348 9.22 -9.58 -34.83
N ARG A 349 8.95 -9.68 -36.13
CA ARG A 349 8.96 -8.54 -37.05
C ARG A 349 7.89 -7.54 -36.62
N GLY A 350 8.30 -6.32 -36.27
CA GLY A 350 7.40 -5.26 -35.79
C GLY A 350 7.54 -4.94 -34.31
N GLU A 351 8.36 -5.68 -33.56
CA GLU A 351 8.76 -5.33 -32.20
C GLU A 351 9.60 -4.03 -32.19
N TYR A 352 9.35 -3.15 -31.23
CA TYR A 352 9.84 -1.76 -31.23
C TYR A 352 11.31 -1.63 -30.78
N ILE A 353 11.72 -2.34 -29.74
CA ILE A 353 13.02 -2.23 -29.08
C ILE A 353 14.13 -2.74 -30.01
N THR A 354 14.00 -3.95 -30.52
CA THR A 354 14.99 -4.63 -31.36
C THR A 354 14.75 -4.41 -32.86
N GLU A 355 13.58 -3.88 -33.24
CA GLU A 355 13.10 -3.84 -34.63
C GLU A 355 12.95 -5.26 -35.26
N GLY A 356 12.69 -6.27 -34.43
CA GLY A 356 12.58 -7.67 -34.84
C GLY A 356 13.93 -8.34 -35.13
N LYS A 357 15.04 -7.80 -34.61
CA LYS A 357 16.38 -8.39 -34.76
C LYS A 357 16.73 -9.26 -33.56
N THR A 358 17.27 -10.45 -33.81
CA THR A 358 17.85 -11.28 -32.75
C THR A 358 19.18 -10.72 -32.27
N ILE A 359 19.34 -10.58 -30.96
CA ILE A 359 20.57 -10.14 -30.30
C ILE A 359 21.20 -11.34 -29.60
N ARG A 360 22.52 -11.50 -29.79
CA ARG A 360 23.33 -12.50 -29.07
C ARG A 360 24.61 -11.81 -28.61
N PHE A 361 24.66 -11.50 -27.32
CA PHE A 361 25.79 -10.84 -26.67
C PHE A 361 26.49 -11.83 -25.72
N THR A 362 27.81 -11.79 -25.70
CA THR A 362 28.65 -12.45 -24.70
C THR A 362 29.84 -11.55 -24.45
N GLY A 363 30.07 -11.21 -23.19
CA GLY A 363 31.10 -10.25 -22.80
C GLY A 363 30.86 -9.72 -21.40
N GLU A 364 31.39 -8.54 -21.15
CA GLU A 364 31.24 -7.84 -19.88
C GLU A 364 29.91 -7.08 -19.83
N LEU A 365 29.16 -7.28 -18.75
CA LEU A 365 28.01 -6.48 -18.35
C LEU A 365 28.39 -5.64 -17.14
N THR A 366 27.88 -4.42 -17.06
CA THR A 366 27.86 -3.67 -15.81
C THR A 366 26.61 -4.08 -15.04
N MET A 367 26.80 -4.66 -13.87
CA MET A 367 25.71 -5.00 -12.95
C MET A 367 25.63 -3.99 -11.81
N ALA A 368 24.41 -3.57 -11.56
CA ALA A 368 24.01 -2.62 -10.56
C ALA A 368 22.87 -3.21 -9.72
N VAL A 369 22.90 -2.95 -8.42
CA VAL A 369 21.81 -3.28 -7.48
C VAL A 369 21.40 -1.96 -6.83
N PRO A 370 20.56 -1.14 -7.49
CA PRO A 370 20.14 0.14 -6.94
C PRO A 370 19.38 -0.04 -5.64
N GLU A 371 18.57 -1.08 -5.53
CA GLU A 371 17.74 -1.43 -4.37
C GLU A 371 17.79 -2.94 -4.10
N PRO A 372 17.50 -3.42 -2.86
CA PRO A 372 17.57 -4.84 -2.54
C PRO A 372 16.71 -5.75 -3.43
N GLY A 373 15.66 -5.20 -4.03
CA GLY A 373 14.75 -5.88 -4.96
C GLY A 373 15.05 -5.68 -6.44
N THR A 374 16.10 -4.93 -6.80
CA THR A 374 16.31 -4.51 -8.18
C THR A 374 17.68 -4.95 -8.68
N VAL A 375 17.70 -5.58 -9.85
CA VAL A 375 18.93 -5.86 -10.61
C VAL A 375 18.87 -5.11 -11.93
N GLU A 376 19.85 -4.24 -12.15
CA GLU A 376 20.06 -3.52 -13.39
C GLU A 376 21.33 -4.05 -14.07
N LEU A 377 21.21 -4.36 -15.36
CA LEU A 377 22.30 -4.86 -16.19
C LEU A 377 22.42 -3.98 -17.44
N THR A 378 23.59 -3.38 -17.63
CA THR A 378 23.89 -2.60 -18.83
C THR A 378 25.06 -3.18 -19.63
N PHE A 379 24.97 -3.10 -20.95
CA PHE A 379 26.06 -3.52 -21.85
C PHE A 379 25.98 -2.77 -23.17
N ARG A 380 27.12 -2.65 -23.88
CA ARG A 380 27.16 -2.04 -25.21
C ARG A 380 27.23 -3.11 -26.30
N TYR A 381 26.31 -3.08 -27.26
CA TYR A 381 26.26 -3.99 -28.39
C TYR A 381 26.02 -3.23 -29.70
N GLN A 382 26.91 -3.44 -30.68
CA GLN A 382 26.86 -2.78 -31.99
C GLN A 382 26.74 -1.23 -31.95
N GLY A 383 27.31 -0.60 -30.91
CA GLY A 383 27.28 0.86 -30.74
C GLY A 383 26.07 1.40 -30.00
N GLU A 384 25.14 0.54 -29.60
CA GLU A 384 23.98 0.88 -28.79
C GLU A 384 24.17 0.42 -27.34
N ASP A 385 23.65 1.21 -26.40
CA ASP A 385 23.65 0.89 -24.98
C ASP A 385 22.35 0.16 -24.63
N TRP A 386 22.48 -1.03 -24.06
CA TRP A 386 21.37 -1.86 -23.61
C TRP A 386 21.22 -1.77 -22.10
N GLU A 387 19.97 -1.79 -21.65
CA GLU A 387 19.60 -1.77 -20.24
C GLU A 387 18.50 -2.80 -19.99
N LEU A 388 18.73 -3.68 -19.00
CA LEU A 388 17.79 -4.70 -18.55
C LEU A 388 17.60 -4.52 -17.04
N ILE A 389 16.38 -4.21 -16.63
CA ILE A 389 16.01 -4.03 -15.22
C ILE A 389 14.97 -5.05 -14.81
N PHE A 390 15.22 -5.73 -13.70
CA PHE A 390 14.32 -6.68 -13.05
C PHE A 390 14.08 -6.21 -11.62
N ASP A 391 12.81 -6.03 -11.25
CA ASP A 391 12.42 -5.46 -9.96
C ASP A 391 11.35 -6.29 -9.29
N ALA A 392 11.65 -6.72 -8.06
CA ALA A 392 10.68 -7.38 -7.21
C ALA A 392 9.69 -6.36 -6.62
N PRO A 393 8.41 -6.76 -6.42
CA PRO A 393 7.38 -5.87 -5.92
C PRO A 393 7.72 -5.34 -4.53
N ASP A 394 7.25 -4.12 -4.23
CA ASP A 394 7.37 -3.46 -2.91
C ASP A 394 8.81 -3.41 -2.36
N GLN A 395 9.82 -3.40 -3.24
CA GLN A 395 11.24 -3.34 -2.88
C GLN A 395 11.71 -4.57 -2.05
N ASP A 396 10.93 -5.65 -2.07
CA ASP A 396 11.33 -6.93 -1.47
C ASP A 396 12.50 -7.53 -2.25
N ARG A 397 13.29 -8.40 -1.59
CA ARG A 397 14.43 -9.04 -2.27
C ARG A 397 13.96 -9.89 -3.45
N LEU A 398 14.70 -9.85 -4.55
CA LEU A 398 14.53 -10.81 -5.64
C LEU A 398 14.72 -12.24 -5.12
N ALA A 399 13.91 -13.15 -5.64
CA ALA A 399 13.92 -14.56 -5.32
C ALA A 399 13.87 -15.38 -6.61
N GLU A 400 14.29 -16.64 -6.54
CA GLU A 400 14.24 -17.59 -7.67
C GLU A 400 12.80 -18.04 -7.98
N VAL A 401 11.99 -17.13 -8.51
CA VAL A 401 10.56 -17.32 -8.83
C VAL A 401 10.19 -16.68 -10.17
N LEU A 402 8.98 -16.98 -10.63
CA LEU A 402 8.33 -16.26 -11.73
C LEU A 402 7.64 -15.02 -11.17
N TYR A 403 7.94 -13.86 -11.75
CA TYR A 403 7.27 -12.60 -11.56
C TYR A 403 6.39 -12.34 -12.78
N ASP A 404 5.10 -12.63 -12.63
CA ASP A 404 4.09 -12.45 -13.67
C ASP A 404 3.35 -11.11 -13.50
N GLY A 405 2.75 -10.59 -14.58
CA GLY A 405 2.03 -9.31 -14.56
C GLY A 405 2.93 -8.09 -14.30
N ALA A 406 4.20 -8.16 -14.69
CA ALA A 406 5.17 -7.10 -14.49
C ALA A 406 4.79 -5.83 -15.27
N GLY A 407 4.84 -4.69 -14.58
CA GLY A 407 4.65 -3.35 -15.12
C GLY A 407 5.99 -2.70 -15.49
N ARG A 408 5.92 -1.47 -16.00
CA ARG A 408 7.12 -0.72 -16.40
C ARG A 408 7.89 -0.28 -15.16
N TYR A 409 9.15 -0.70 -15.01
CA TYR A 409 10.03 -0.10 -14.01
C TYR A 409 10.39 1.37 -14.39
N PRO A 410 10.47 2.32 -13.44
CA PRO A 410 10.18 2.22 -12.00
C PRO A 410 8.72 2.59 -11.62
N PHE A 411 7.80 2.56 -12.59
CA PHE A 411 6.40 2.99 -12.44
C PHE A 411 5.43 1.84 -12.13
N SER A 412 5.93 0.68 -11.71
CA SER A 412 5.11 -0.46 -11.28
C SER A 412 4.32 -0.10 -10.01
N GLY A 413 3.06 -0.50 -9.95
CA GLY A 413 2.19 -0.23 -8.80
C GLY A 413 2.56 -1.07 -7.56
N PRO A 414 1.96 -0.78 -6.39
CA PRO A 414 2.17 -1.57 -5.18
C PRO A 414 1.86 -3.05 -5.40
N GLY A 415 2.71 -3.95 -4.91
CA GLY A 415 2.60 -5.40 -5.11
C GLY A 415 2.86 -5.88 -6.53
N GLN A 416 3.14 -4.98 -7.49
CA GLN A 416 3.40 -5.33 -8.89
C GLN A 416 4.92 -5.40 -9.16
N PRO A 417 5.43 -6.49 -9.76
CA PRO A 417 6.82 -6.53 -10.19
C PRO A 417 7.10 -5.54 -11.32
N GLY A 418 8.35 -5.10 -11.45
CA GLY A 418 8.80 -4.18 -12.50
C GLY A 418 9.75 -4.86 -13.48
N VAL A 419 9.57 -4.61 -14.78
CA VAL A 419 10.54 -4.97 -15.83
C VAL A 419 10.74 -3.80 -16.78
N SER A 420 11.99 -3.61 -17.23
CA SER A 420 12.31 -2.65 -18.29
C SER A 420 13.48 -3.16 -19.12
N ILE A 421 13.20 -3.45 -20.39
CA ILE A 421 14.20 -3.79 -21.40
C ILE A 421 14.24 -2.68 -22.43
N SER A 422 15.37 -1.99 -22.54
CA SER A 422 15.53 -0.83 -23.42
C SER A 422 16.87 -0.85 -24.15
N VAL A 423 16.94 -0.13 -25.28
CA VAL A 423 18.17 0.05 -26.06
C VAL A 423 18.28 1.46 -26.61
N GLY A 424 19.37 2.14 -26.29
CA GLY A 424 19.63 3.52 -26.73
C GLY A 424 18.48 4.44 -26.33
N SER A 425 17.80 5.02 -27.32
CA SER A 425 16.62 5.87 -27.11
C SER A 425 15.28 5.14 -27.25
N ARG A 426 15.28 3.80 -27.38
CA ARG A 426 14.06 2.98 -27.52
C ARG A 426 13.75 2.28 -26.20
N GLY A 427 12.68 2.72 -25.55
CA GLY A 427 12.04 2.09 -24.40
C GLY A 427 10.52 2.21 -24.52
N CYS A 428 9.78 1.36 -23.81
CA CYS A 428 8.31 1.42 -23.83
C CYS A 428 7.79 2.56 -22.92
N ASN A 429 6.62 3.14 -23.25
CA ASN A 429 5.93 4.04 -22.34
C ASN A 429 5.09 3.27 -21.31
N GLU A 430 4.42 2.21 -21.77
CA GLU A 430 3.71 1.21 -20.97
C GLU A 430 4.32 -0.17 -21.19
N VAL A 431 4.38 -0.98 -20.13
CA VAL A 431 4.90 -2.35 -20.17
C VAL A 431 3.89 -3.29 -19.54
N HIS A 432 3.64 -4.38 -20.26
CA HIS A 432 3.05 -5.60 -19.70
C HIS A 432 4.05 -6.72 -19.94
N GLY A 433 4.42 -7.48 -18.92
CA GLY A 433 5.45 -8.50 -19.10
C GLY A 433 5.54 -9.49 -17.96
N SER A 434 6.58 -10.31 -18.02
CA SER A 434 6.95 -11.22 -16.97
C SER A 434 8.46 -11.46 -16.99
N PHE A 435 9.02 -11.84 -15.84
CA PHE A 435 10.38 -12.34 -15.79
C PHE A 435 10.50 -13.48 -14.78
N GLN A 436 11.36 -14.44 -15.06
CA GLN A 436 11.67 -15.55 -14.18
C GLN A 436 13.12 -15.48 -13.78
N ILE A 437 13.37 -15.34 -12.47
CA ILE A 437 14.70 -15.53 -11.92
C ILE A 437 14.90 -17.03 -11.74
N GLU A 438 15.74 -17.62 -12.57
CA GLU A 438 16.06 -19.05 -12.52
C GLU A 438 17.23 -19.35 -11.58
N ARG A 439 18.07 -18.35 -11.33
CA ARG A 439 19.24 -18.48 -10.47
C ARG A 439 19.62 -17.13 -9.87
N LEU A 440 19.79 -17.08 -8.57
CA LEU A 440 20.25 -15.92 -7.82
C LEU A 440 21.09 -16.40 -6.64
N GLU A 441 22.42 -16.29 -6.78
CA GLU A 441 23.36 -16.62 -5.71
C GLU A 441 24.02 -15.35 -5.22
N GLU A 442 24.19 -15.22 -3.90
CA GLU A 442 24.90 -14.10 -3.27
C GLU A 442 26.14 -14.60 -2.52
N THR A 443 27.25 -13.88 -2.63
CA THR A 443 28.49 -14.11 -1.88
C THR A 443 28.98 -12.77 -1.35
N ASP A 444 29.27 -12.71 -0.04
CA ASP A 444 29.67 -11.47 0.66
C ASP A 444 28.72 -10.27 0.41
N GLY A 445 27.41 -10.58 0.32
CA GLY A 445 26.36 -9.58 0.09
C GLY A 445 26.33 -9.02 -1.33
N GLN A 446 26.92 -9.73 -2.31
CA GLN A 446 26.86 -9.38 -3.73
C GLN A 446 26.40 -10.57 -4.57
N ILE A 447 25.62 -10.31 -5.62
CA ILE A 447 25.08 -11.35 -6.51
C ILE A 447 26.21 -12.04 -7.28
N SER A 448 26.64 -13.25 -6.92
CA SER A 448 27.74 -13.97 -7.59
C SER A 448 27.27 -14.73 -8.84
N ALA A 449 26.01 -15.13 -8.90
CA ALA A 449 25.38 -15.73 -10.09
C ALA A 449 23.98 -15.17 -10.30
N PHE A 450 23.61 -14.91 -11.55
CA PHE A 450 22.28 -14.40 -11.91
C PHE A 450 21.81 -15.00 -13.23
N THR A 451 20.60 -15.53 -13.28
CA THR A 451 19.98 -15.96 -14.53
C THR A 451 18.52 -15.54 -14.53
N ALA A 452 18.13 -14.75 -15.52
CA ALA A 452 16.75 -14.30 -15.68
C ALA A 452 16.28 -14.52 -17.12
N ALA A 453 15.09 -15.10 -17.28
CA ALA A 453 14.35 -15.11 -18.52
C ALA A 453 13.25 -14.03 -18.46
N PHE A 454 12.94 -13.38 -19.58
CA PHE A 454 11.98 -12.28 -19.59
C PHE A 454 11.15 -12.22 -20.87
N GLU A 455 9.99 -11.60 -20.73
CA GLU A 455 9.07 -11.25 -21.79
C GLU A 455 8.51 -9.86 -21.51
N GLN A 456 8.53 -8.96 -22.50
CA GLN A 456 8.00 -7.61 -22.37
C GLN A 456 7.21 -7.24 -23.63
N TYR A 457 6.04 -6.65 -23.44
CA TYR A 457 5.22 -6.01 -24.45
C TYR A 457 5.32 -4.50 -24.25
N CYS A 458 5.52 -3.74 -25.34
CA CYS A 458 5.50 -2.28 -25.30
C CYS A 458 4.12 -1.75 -25.72
N ASP A 459 3.52 -0.92 -24.89
CA ASP A 459 2.27 -0.20 -25.20
C ASP A 459 1.19 -1.18 -25.74
N ASP A 460 0.50 -0.82 -26.82
CA ASP A 460 -0.49 -1.68 -27.49
C ASP A 460 0.14 -2.77 -28.40
N ASN A 461 1.47 -2.95 -28.41
CA ASN A 461 2.13 -3.92 -29.29
C ASN A 461 1.90 -5.35 -28.79
N THR A 462 1.39 -6.20 -29.67
CA THR A 462 1.13 -7.62 -29.39
C THR A 462 2.34 -8.52 -29.65
N SER A 463 3.44 -7.98 -30.18
CA SER A 463 4.70 -8.70 -30.42
C SER A 463 5.68 -8.44 -29.28
N PRO A 464 5.99 -9.42 -28.42
CA PRO A 464 6.89 -9.21 -27.31
C PRO A 464 8.35 -9.28 -27.73
N ILE A 465 9.19 -8.61 -26.94
CA ILE A 465 10.60 -8.97 -26.80
C ILE A 465 10.71 -10.10 -25.78
N LYS A 466 11.47 -11.14 -26.11
CA LYS A 466 11.79 -12.27 -25.21
C LYS A 466 13.27 -12.39 -25.08
N GLY A 467 13.76 -12.77 -23.91
CA GLY A 467 15.19 -12.96 -23.77
C GLY A 467 15.60 -13.68 -22.51
N LYS A 468 16.91 -13.88 -22.42
CA LYS A 468 17.56 -14.49 -21.28
C LYS A 468 18.91 -13.85 -21.06
N VAL A 469 19.17 -13.47 -19.81
CA VAL A 469 20.47 -13.04 -19.33
C VAL A 469 21.05 -14.10 -18.40
N ARG A 470 22.36 -14.33 -18.52
CA ARG A 470 23.09 -15.28 -17.69
C ARG A 470 24.44 -14.71 -17.29
N ILE A 471 24.64 -14.60 -15.98
CA ILE A 471 25.92 -14.37 -15.31
C ILE A 471 26.27 -15.68 -14.62
N PRO A 472 27.28 -16.43 -15.10
CA PRO A 472 27.72 -17.66 -14.45
C PRO A 472 28.29 -17.34 -13.06
N GLY A 473 27.99 -18.20 -12.08
CA GLY A 473 28.69 -18.19 -10.80
C GLY A 473 30.18 -18.45 -10.99
N GLY A 474 30.99 -17.87 -10.10
CA GLY A 474 32.46 -18.03 -10.07
C GLY A 474 32.93 -19.41 -9.68
#